data_AF-A0A529A7S2-F1
#
_entry.id   AF-A0A529A7S2-F1
#
_cell.length_a   1.000
_cell.length_b   1.000
_cell.length_c   1.000
_cell.angle_alpha   90.00
_cell.angle_beta   90.00
_cell.angle_gamma   90.00
#
_symmetry.space_group_name_H-M   'P 1'
#
loop_
_entity.id
_entity.type
_entity.pdbx_description
1 polymer ?
#
loop_
_entity_poly.entity_id
_entity_poly.type
_entity_poly.pdbx_seq_one_letter_code
_entity_poly.pdbx_strand_id
1 'polypeptide(L)'
;MTKWSPNSWRAKPIQQVPAYPDLAALKNTEAQLATFPPLVFAGEARKLKKQLATVAAGDAFLLQGGDCAESFAEHGADNIRDFFRVFLQMSVVLTFAGAQPVVKVGRVAGQFAKPRSSDNET
;
A
#
# COMPACT_ATOMS: atom_id res chain seq x y z
N MET A 1 0.13 9.14 28.33
CA MET A 1 0.15 8.80 26.89
C MET A 1 -1.11 9.38 26.25
N THR A 2 -1.00 10.09 25.13
CA THR A 2 -2.17 10.53 24.37
C THR A 2 -2.94 9.32 23.85
N LYS A 3 -4.27 9.28 24.05
CA LYS A 3 -5.13 8.20 23.56
C LYS A 3 -5.10 8.15 22.04
N TRP A 4 -4.84 6.97 21.46
CA TRP A 4 -4.82 6.80 20.01
C TRP A 4 -6.22 6.92 19.42
N SER A 5 -6.32 7.61 18.28
CA SER A 5 -7.50 7.63 17.41
C SER A 5 -7.04 7.83 15.96
N PRO A 6 -7.88 7.52 14.95
CA PRO A 6 -7.56 7.79 13.55
C PRO A 6 -7.21 9.26 13.25
N ASN A 7 -7.64 10.21 14.08
CA ASN A 7 -7.35 11.64 13.93
C ASN A 7 -6.14 12.13 14.73
N SER A 8 -5.58 11.29 15.62
CA SER A 8 -4.51 11.69 16.54
C SER A 8 -3.21 12.13 15.83
N TRP A 9 -2.99 11.68 14.59
CA TRP A 9 -1.83 12.08 13.78
C TRP A 9 -1.89 13.56 13.34
N ARG A 10 -3.09 14.14 13.19
CA ARG A 10 -3.25 15.53 12.73
C ARG A 10 -2.67 16.57 13.70
N ALA A 11 -2.42 16.19 14.95
CA ALA A 11 -1.79 17.03 15.96
C ALA A 11 -0.25 16.85 16.03
N LYS A 12 0.34 16.08 15.11
CA LYS A 12 1.79 15.85 15.04
C LYS A 12 2.39 16.62 13.86
N PRO A 13 3.69 16.97 13.92
CA PRO A 13 4.40 17.47 12.74
C PRO A 13 4.26 16.48 11.57
N ILE A 14 3.95 16.99 10.38
CA ILE A 14 3.82 16.19 9.16
C ILE A 14 4.64 16.81 8.03
N GLN A 15 5.03 15.98 7.06
CA GLN A 15 5.81 16.33 5.87
C GLN A 15 5.16 15.64 4.65
N GLN A 16 5.50 16.07 3.44
CA GLN A 16 5.07 15.41 2.18
C GLN A 16 3.54 15.41 1.97
N VAL A 17 2.86 16.45 2.46
CA VAL A 17 1.41 16.64 2.31
C VAL A 17 1.16 17.75 1.29
N PRO A 18 0.27 17.56 0.30
CA PRO A 18 -0.10 18.61 -0.63
C PRO A 18 -0.69 19.84 0.09
N ALA A 19 -0.33 21.04 -0.39
CA ALA A 19 -0.98 22.27 0.01
C ALA A 19 -2.32 22.41 -0.74
N TYR A 20 -3.40 21.88 -0.15
CA TYR A 20 -4.74 21.97 -0.74
C TYR A 20 -5.25 23.42 -0.72
N PRO A 21 -5.61 24.01 -1.87
CA PRO A 21 -6.10 25.39 -1.92
C PRO A 21 -7.51 25.55 -1.33
N ASP A 22 -8.33 24.49 -1.37
CA ASP A 22 -9.69 24.47 -0.83
C ASP A 22 -9.84 23.38 0.24
N LEU A 23 -9.86 23.81 1.51
CA LEU A 23 -10.03 22.93 2.66
C LEU A 23 -11.48 22.42 2.81
N ALA A 24 -12.46 23.13 2.28
CA ALA A 24 -13.85 22.67 2.29
C ALA A 24 -14.02 21.52 1.29
N ALA A 25 -13.45 21.63 0.10
CA ALA A 25 -13.40 20.52 -0.87
C ALA A 25 -12.70 19.30 -0.28
N LEU A 26 -11.54 19.47 0.36
CA LEU A 26 -10.83 18.38 1.06
C LEU A 26 -11.73 17.69 2.10
N LYS A 27 -12.38 18.47 2.97
CA LYS A 27 -13.27 17.93 4.02
C LYS A 27 -14.45 17.16 3.41
N ASN A 28 -15.03 17.66 2.33
CA ASN A 28 -16.14 17.01 1.65
C ASN A 28 -15.69 15.68 1.00
N THR A 29 -14.51 15.65 0.37
CA THR A 29 -13.93 14.43 -0.20
C THR A 29 -13.61 13.40 0.89
N GLU A 30 -13.01 13.82 2.01
CA GLU A 30 -12.77 12.93 3.17
C GLU A 30 -14.07 12.32 3.70
N ALA A 31 -15.13 13.15 3.84
CA ALA A 31 -16.44 12.70 4.30
C ALA A 31 -17.08 11.69 3.34
N GLN A 32 -16.97 11.93 2.03
CA GLN A 32 -17.46 11.00 1.02
C GLN A 32 -16.71 9.66 1.06
N LEU A 33 -15.37 9.69 1.07
CA LEU A 33 -14.55 8.49 1.11
C LEU A 33 -14.81 7.63 2.36
N ALA A 34 -15.10 8.27 3.50
CA ALA A 34 -15.44 7.57 4.73
C ALA A 34 -16.75 6.74 4.64
N THR A 35 -17.61 6.99 3.65
CA THR A 35 -18.84 6.22 3.41
C THR A 35 -18.65 5.00 2.52
N PHE A 36 -17.53 4.92 1.81
CA PHE A 36 -17.27 3.84 0.86
C PHE A 36 -16.88 2.54 1.57
N PRO A 37 -17.16 1.38 0.95
CA PRO A 37 -16.74 0.10 1.51
C PRO A 37 -15.21 0.04 1.64
N PRO A 38 -14.69 -0.64 2.67
CA PRO A 38 -13.26 -0.81 2.82
C PRO A 38 -12.71 -1.72 1.71
N LEU A 39 -11.46 -1.49 1.31
CA LEU A 39 -10.76 -2.32 0.32
C LEU A 39 -10.38 -3.71 0.87
N VAL A 40 -10.19 -3.81 2.19
CA VAL A 40 -9.78 -5.05 2.87
C VAL A 40 -10.54 -5.23 4.18
N PHE A 41 -10.76 -6.48 4.57
CA PHE A 41 -11.34 -6.83 5.85
C PHE A 41 -10.29 -6.94 6.95
N ALA A 42 -10.66 -6.63 8.19
CA ALA A 42 -9.77 -6.77 9.35
C ALA A 42 -9.26 -8.21 9.57
N GLY A 43 -10.00 -9.22 9.07
CA GLY A 43 -9.55 -10.61 9.07
C GLY A 43 -8.34 -10.85 8.17
N GLU A 44 -8.30 -10.21 7.01
CA GLU A 44 -7.21 -10.33 6.03
C GLU A 44 -5.93 -9.68 6.55
N ALA A 45 -6.04 -8.48 7.15
CA ALA A 45 -4.90 -7.82 7.79
C ALA A 45 -4.32 -8.66 8.96
N ARG A 46 -5.19 -9.29 9.76
CA ARG A 46 -4.75 -10.22 10.83
C ARG A 46 -4.09 -11.48 10.27
N LYS A 47 -4.60 -12.02 9.15
CA LYS A 47 -3.99 -13.16 8.46
C LYS A 47 -2.61 -12.80 7.92
N LEU A 48 -2.46 -11.65 7.26
CA LEU A 48 -1.17 -11.14 6.79
C LEU A 48 -0.19 -10.94 7.95
N LYS A 49 -0.64 -10.35 9.08
CA LYS A 49 0.21 -10.20 10.27
C LYS A 49 0.76 -11.54 10.77
N LYS A 50 -0.06 -12.60 10.78
CA LYS A 50 0.40 -13.95 11.15
C LYS A 50 1.45 -14.50 10.17
N GLN A 51 1.26 -14.28 8.87
CA GLN A 51 2.22 -14.66 7.84
C GLN A 51 3.53 -13.86 7.93
N LEU A 52 3.47 -12.57 8.25
CA LEU A 52 4.68 -11.76 8.48
C LEU A 52 5.42 -12.18 9.75
N ALA A 53 4.72 -12.71 10.75
CA ALA A 53 5.38 -13.28 11.93
C ALA A 53 6.21 -14.53 11.58
N THR A 54 5.76 -15.38 10.65
CA THR A 54 6.56 -16.52 10.17
C THR A 54 7.76 -16.06 9.35
N VAL A 55 7.63 -14.97 8.59
CA VAL A 55 8.78 -14.35 7.91
C VAL A 55 9.80 -13.83 8.92
N ALA A 56 9.35 -13.12 9.96
CA ALA A 56 10.22 -12.61 11.01
C ALA A 56 10.91 -13.71 11.83
N ALA A 57 10.29 -14.88 11.95
CA ALA A 57 10.87 -16.06 12.58
C ALA A 57 11.89 -16.80 11.69
N GLY A 58 12.01 -16.42 10.41
CA GLY A 58 12.89 -17.08 9.45
C GLY A 58 12.28 -18.31 8.78
N ASP A 59 10.98 -18.58 8.97
CA ASP A 59 10.27 -19.76 8.43
C ASP A 59 9.61 -19.48 7.06
N ALA A 60 9.69 -18.24 6.56
CA ALA A 60 9.13 -17.82 5.29
C ALA A 60 9.89 -16.61 4.72
N PHE A 61 9.72 -16.35 3.43
CA PHE A 61 10.30 -15.19 2.75
C PHE A 61 9.21 -14.19 2.33
N LEU A 62 9.47 -12.88 2.45
CA LEU A 62 8.56 -11.83 1.96
C LEU A 62 8.98 -11.37 0.57
N LEU A 63 8.10 -11.54 -0.42
CA LEU A 63 8.20 -10.90 -1.73
C LEU A 63 7.21 -9.74 -1.77
N GLN A 64 7.75 -8.52 -1.85
CA GLN A 64 6.96 -7.30 -2.06
C GLN A 64 7.39 -6.62 -3.36
N GLY A 65 6.44 -6.33 -4.24
CA GLY A 65 6.75 -5.78 -5.57
C GLY A 65 5.52 -5.20 -6.26
N GLY A 66 5.76 -4.38 -7.28
CA GLY A 66 4.73 -3.67 -8.05
C GLY A 66 5.20 -2.27 -8.43
N ASP A 67 4.27 -1.45 -8.86
CA ASP A 67 4.60 -0.16 -9.46
C ASP A 67 5.31 0.78 -8.50
N CYS A 68 6.15 1.63 -9.08
CA CYS A 68 6.74 2.73 -8.35
C CYS A 68 5.61 3.66 -7.89
N ALA A 69 4.82 4.18 -8.84
CA ALA A 69 3.60 4.92 -8.61
C ALA A 69 2.55 4.40 -9.60
N GLU A 70 1.35 4.10 -9.10
CA GLU A 70 0.21 3.82 -9.99
C GLU A 70 -0.24 5.13 -10.65
N SER A 71 -0.63 5.07 -11.93
CA SER A 71 -1.14 6.19 -12.70
C SER A 71 -2.56 5.91 -13.17
N PHE A 72 -3.45 6.90 -13.12
CA PHE A 72 -4.82 6.74 -13.63
C PHE A 72 -4.87 6.50 -15.14
N ALA A 73 -3.91 7.05 -15.90
CA ALA A 73 -3.83 6.84 -17.35
C ALA A 73 -3.45 5.40 -17.71
N GLU A 74 -2.73 4.72 -16.82
CA GLU A 74 -2.20 3.37 -17.03
C GLU A 74 -2.92 2.33 -16.15
N HIS A 75 -4.02 2.72 -15.49
CA HIS A 75 -4.80 1.81 -14.64
C HIS A 75 -5.77 0.97 -15.48
N GLY A 76 -5.20 -0.02 -16.18
CA GLY A 76 -5.94 -0.95 -17.04
C GLY A 76 -5.80 -2.41 -16.60
N ALA A 77 -6.77 -3.24 -16.97
CA ALA A 77 -6.80 -4.66 -16.63
C ALA A 77 -5.56 -5.42 -17.16
N ASP A 78 -5.04 -5.04 -18.32
CA ASP A 78 -3.84 -5.64 -18.91
C ASP A 78 -2.59 -5.40 -18.04
N ASN A 79 -2.39 -4.16 -17.58
CA ASN A 79 -1.25 -3.81 -16.74
C ASN A 79 -1.31 -4.54 -15.39
N ILE A 80 -2.49 -4.62 -14.78
CA ILE A 80 -2.70 -5.39 -13.56
C ILE A 80 -2.37 -6.87 -13.80
N ARG A 81 -2.92 -7.47 -14.86
CA ARG A 81 -2.65 -8.87 -15.20
C ARG A 81 -1.15 -9.14 -15.39
N ASP A 82 -0.47 -8.29 -16.15
CA ASP A 82 0.92 -8.51 -16.51
C ASP A 82 1.84 -8.29 -15.30
N PHE A 83 1.51 -7.37 -14.39
CA PHE A 83 2.12 -7.31 -13.06
C PHE A 83 1.94 -8.63 -12.29
N PHE A 84 0.70 -9.12 -12.17
CA PHE A 84 0.42 -10.37 -11.43
C PHE A 84 1.17 -11.57 -12.03
N ARG A 85 1.32 -11.64 -13.36
CA ARG A 85 2.09 -12.70 -14.04
C ARG A 85 3.55 -12.72 -13.60
N VAL A 86 4.24 -11.58 -13.70
CA VAL A 86 5.65 -11.47 -13.29
C VAL A 86 5.79 -11.76 -11.79
N PHE A 87 4.88 -11.21 -10.98
CA PHE A 87 4.91 -11.37 -9.54
C PHE A 87 4.75 -12.82 -9.10
N LEU A 88 3.84 -13.57 -9.74
CA LEU A 88 3.66 -15.00 -9.48
C LEU A 88 4.85 -15.84 -9.98
N GLN A 89 5.42 -15.50 -11.14
CA GLN A 89 6.64 -16.18 -11.65
C GLN A 89 7.81 -16.05 -10.65
N MET A 90 8.09 -14.83 -10.18
CA MET A 90 9.12 -14.60 -9.16
C MET A 90 8.84 -15.41 -7.88
N SER A 91 7.57 -15.43 -7.43
CA SER A 91 7.22 -16.15 -6.22
C SER A 91 7.44 -17.65 -6.34
N VAL A 92 7.17 -18.27 -7.50
CA VAL A 92 7.41 -19.70 -7.72
C VAL A 92 8.91 -19.99 -7.70
N VAL A 93 9.72 -19.17 -8.37
CA VAL A 93 11.18 -19.31 -8.37
C VAL A 93 11.76 -19.20 -6.96
N LEU A 94 11.35 -18.19 -6.18
CA LEU A 94 11.81 -17.98 -4.81
C LEU A 94 11.38 -19.13 -3.87
N THR A 95 10.16 -19.64 -4.04
CA THR A 95 9.67 -20.77 -3.25
C THR A 95 10.52 -22.02 -3.50
N PHE A 96 10.84 -22.30 -4.76
CA PHE A 96 11.64 -23.47 -5.13
C PHE A 96 13.10 -23.33 -4.71
N ALA A 97 13.74 -22.20 -5.04
CA ALA A 97 15.16 -21.99 -4.76
C ALA A 97 15.45 -21.80 -3.26
N GLY A 98 14.53 -21.15 -2.53
CA GLY A 98 14.68 -20.91 -1.09
C GLY A 98 14.20 -22.06 -0.20
N ALA A 99 13.52 -23.08 -0.76
CA ALA A 99 12.89 -24.17 -0.02
C ALA A 99 11.99 -23.69 1.14
N GLN A 100 11.40 -22.51 1.00
CA GLN A 100 10.59 -21.86 2.04
C GLN A 100 9.33 -21.23 1.44
N PRO A 101 8.22 -21.15 2.22
CA PRO A 101 7.03 -20.43 1.80
C PRO A 101 7.31 -18.96 1.50
N VAL A 102 6.71 -18.43 0.42
CA VAL A 102 6.78 -17.00 0.08
C VAL A 102 5.46 -16.30 0.41
N VAL A 103 5.51 -15.26 1.25
CA VAL A 103 4.44 -14.30 1.49
C VAL A 103 4.51 -13.22 0.41
N LYS A 104 3.40 -12.97 -0.27
CA LYS A 104 3.34 -12.15 -1.49
C LYS A 104 2.55 -10.87 -1.19
N VAL A 105 3.16 -9.70 -1.32
CA VAL A 105 2.53 -8.40 -1.08
C VAL A 105 2.69 -7.51 -2.32
N GLY A 106 1.59 -7.20 -2.99
CA GLY A 106 1.61 -6.32 -4.15
C GLY A 106 1.67 -4.84 -3.75
N ARG A 107 2.42 -4.03 -4.50
CA ARG A 107 2.27 -2.57 -4.55
C ARG A 107 1.25 -2.24 -5.63
N VAL A 108 -0.03 -2.29 -5.26
CA VAL A 108 -1.17 -2.18 -6.18
C VAL A 108 -2.40 -1.71 -5.40
N ALA A 109 -3.39 -1.11 -6.09
CA ALA A 109 -4.66 -0.66 -5.54
C ALA A 109 -4.53 0.42 -4.45
N GLY A 110 -3.54 1.32 -4.58
CA GLY A 110 -3.38 2.46 -3.66
C GLY A 110 -2.05 3.18 -3.69
N GLN A 111 -1.10 2.78 -4.55
CA GLN A 111 0.26 3.33 -4.64
C GLN A 111 0.30 4.64 -5.46
N PHE A 112 -0.64 5.55 -5.22
CA PHE A 112 -0.79 6.81 -5.98
C PHE A 112 -0.01 8.00 -5.40
N ALA A 113 0.32 7.97 -4.11
CA ALA A 113 1.04 9.06 -3.46
C ALA A 113 2.56 8.87 -3.55
N LYS A 114 3.29 9.97 -3.81
CA LYS A 114 4.75 10.00 -3.92
C LYS A 114 5.33 11.16 -3.11
N PRO A 115 6.36 10.91 -2.28
CA PRO A 115 7.13 12.00 -1.71
C PRO A 115 7.97 12.67 -2.81
N ARG A 116 8.24 13.95 -2.64
CA ARG A 116 9.12 14.75 -3.50
C ARG A 116 10.21 15.39 -2.65
N SER A 117 11.40 15.50 -3.24
CA SER A 117 12.54 16.18 -2.61
C SER A 117 12.40 17.71 -2.63
N SER A 118 11.55 18.24 -3.51
CA SER A 118 11.26 19.67 -3.68
C SER A 118 9.77 19.85 -3.95
N ASP A 119 9.21 20.95 -3.47
CA ASP A 119 7.80 21.32 -3.71
C ASP A 119 7.57 21.77 -5.17
N ASN A 120 8.60 22.28 -5.82
CA ASN A 120 8.54 22.80 -7.20
C ASN A 120 9.57 22.11 -8.10
N GLU A 121 9.27 22.08 -9.40
CA GLU A 121 10.12 21.54 -10.48
C GLU A 121 10.33 22.66 -11.52
N THR A 122 11.52 22.70 -12.13
CA THR A 122 11.94 23.73 -13.10
C THR A 122 12.15 23.13 -14.48
#